data_AF-A0A1Q8T0B9-F1
#
_entry.id   AF-A0A1Q8T0B9-F1
#
_cell.length_a   1.000
_cell.length_b   1.000
_cell.length_c   1.000
_cell.angle_alpha   90.00
_cell.angle_beta   90.00
_cell.angle_gamma   90.00
#
_symmetry.space_group_name_H-M   'P 1'
#
loop_
_entity.id
_entity.type
_entity.pdbx_description
1 polymer ?
#
loop_
_entity_poly.entity_id
_entity_poly.type
_entity_poly.pdbx_seq_one_letter_code
_entity_poly.pdbx_strand_id
1 'polypeptide(L)'
;MANTHSFTIEDTRIDAEKLVSRIQEELGVHAHVGGISTSSSTAESGKTEEHSTIRLHYILKQEDDETEAESKIKAIVEDMKE
;
A
#
# COMPACT_ATOMS: atom_id res chain seq x y z
N MET A 1 -22.03 2.92 -8.71
CA MET A 1 -20.70 3.49 -9.01
C MET A 1 -19.72 2.82 -8.07
N ALA A 2 -18.65 2.21 -8.58
CA ALA A 2 -17.57 1.70 -7.73
C ALA A 2 -16.66 2.86 -7.37
N ASN A 3 -16.46 3.14 -6.09
CA ASN A 3 -15.46 4.11 -5.65
C ASN A 3 -14.12 3.36 -5.58
N THR A 4 -13.23 3.68 -6.50
CA THR A 4 -11.85 3.16 -6.48
C THR A 4 -11.01 4.14 -5.69
N HIS A 5 -10.41 3.65 -4.63
CA HIS A 5 -9.53 4.41 -3.75
C HIS A 5 -8.08 4.01 -4.04
N SER A 6 -7.16 4.94 -3.81
CA SER A 6 -5.74 4.69 -4.01
C SER A 6 -4.94 5.06 -2.76
N PHE A 7 -4.14 4.14 -2.27
CA PHE A 7 -3.26 4.31 -1.12
C PHE A 7 -1.80 4.21 -1.57
N THR A 8 -0.94 5.07 -1.05
CA THR A 8 0.48 5.10 -1.39
C THR A 8 1.29 4.63 -0.18
N ILE A 9 2.07 3.57 -0.36
CA ILE A 9 2.99 3.04 0.64
C ILE A 9 4.40 3.41 0.22
N GLU A 10 5.09 4.19 1.04
CA GLU A 10 6.53 4.46 0.87
C GLU A 10 7.32 3.51 1.78
N ASP A 11 7.54 2.29 1.28
CA ASP A 11 8.36 1.31 1.98
C ASP A 11 8.96 0.28 1.00
N THR A 12 10.26 0.03 1.13
CA THR A 12 11.00 -0.93 0.31
C THR A 12 10.94 -2.37 0.80
N ARG A 13 10.51 -2.59 2.05
CA ARG A 13 10.56 -3.90 2.69
C ARG A 13 9.28 -4.69 2.51
N ILE A 14 8.21 -4.01 2.10
CA ILE A 14 6.89 -4.60 1.98
C ILE A 14 6.70 -5.16 0.58
N ASP A 15 6.37 -6.45 0.53
CA ASP A 15 6.03 -7.14 -0.70
C ASP A 15 4.61 -6.74 -1.13
N ALA A 16 4.48 -6.04 -2.25
CA ALA A 16 3.22 -5.46 -2.70
C ALA A 16 2.14 -6.53 -2.94
N GLU A 17 2.52 -7.70 -3.47
CA GLU A 17 1.58 -8.81 -3.70
C GLU A 17 1.07 -9.41 -2.39
N LYS A 18 1.96 -9.58 -1.40
CA LYS A 18 1.55 -10.04 -0.06
C LYS A 18 0.64 -9.04 0.62
N LEU A 19 0.98 -7.75 0.53
CA LEU A 19 0.17 -6.68 1.09
C LEU A 19 -1.24 -6.70 0.50
N VAL A 20 -1.36 -6.76 -0.83
CA VAL A 20 -2.65 -6.88 -1.52
C VAL A 20 -3.40 -8.11 -1.01
N SER A 21 -2.79 -9.29 -1.05
CA SER A 21 -3.44 -10.53 -0.63
C SER A 21 -3.98 -10.44 0.80
N ARG A 22 -3.22 -9.84 1.71
CA ARG A 22 -3.59 -9.68 3.12
C ARG A 22 -4.71 -8.66 3.31
N ILE A 23 -4.69 -7.55 2.57
CA ILE A 23 -5.77 -6.56 2.53
C ILE A 23 -7.06 -7.20 2.01
N GLN A 24 -6.99 -7.99 0.95
CA GLN A 24 -8.17 -8.67 0.40
C GLN A 24 -8.74 -9.71 1.38
N GLU A 25 -7.89 -10.41 2.13
CA GLU A 25 -8.30 -11.39 3.14
C GLU A 25 -8.91 -10.73 4.38
N GLU A 26 -8.24 -9.72 4.95
CA GLU A 26 -8.66 -9.04 6.18
C GLU A 26 -9.86 -8.11 5.99
N LEU A 27 -9.88 -7.35 4.89
CA LEU A 27 -10.97 -6.40 4.61
C LEU A 27 -12.06 -7.00 3.72
N GLY A 28 -11.81 -8.11 3.03
CA GLY A 28 -12.78 -8.67 2.07
C GLY A 28 -13.00 -7.78 0.84
N VAL A 29 -12.08 -6.85 0.57
CA VAL A 29 -12.16 -5.88 -0.55
C VAL A 29 -11.43 -6.39 -1.78
N HIS A 30 -11.73 -5.79 -2.94
CA HIS A 30 -10.92 -6.01 -4.13
C HIS A 30 -9.78 -5.00 -4.14
N ALA A 31 -8.53 -5.46 -3.95
CA ALA A 31 -7.34 -4.62 -3.97
C ALA A 31 -6.35 -5.16 -5.01
N HIS A 32 -5.54 -4.27 -5.60
CA HIS A 32 -4.47 -4.62 -6.52
C HIS A 32 -3.38 -3.55 -6.52
N VAL A 33 -2.18 -3.91 -6.98
CA VAL A 33 -1.08 -2.95 -7.17
C VAL A 33 -1.36 -2.13 -8.43
N GLY A 34 -1.46 -0.80 -8.28
CA GLY A 34 -1.60 0.16 -9.38
C GLY A 34 -0.25 0.57 -10.00
N GLY A 35 0.85 0.41 -9.26
CA GLY A 35 2.21 0.62 -9.76
C GLY A 35 3.25 0.58 -8.64
N ILE A 36 4.49 0.28 -9.00
CA ILE A 36 5.63 0.32 -8.09
C ILE A 36 6.68 1.24 -8.71
N SER A 37 7.03 2.29 -7.99
CA SER A 37 8.04 3.27 -8.40
C SER A 37 9.22 3.17 -7.46
N THR A 38 10.39 2.79 -7.98
CA THR A 38 11.64 2.77 -7.23
C THR A 38 12.39 4.08 -7.48
N SER A 39 12.53 4.91 -6.46
CA SER A 39 13.33 6.14 -6.52
C SER A 39 14.61 5.92 -5.74
N SER A 40 15.75 6.01 -6.41
CA SER A 40 17.06 5.98 -5.77
C SER A 40 17.55 7.42 -5.58
N SER A 41 17.56 7.90 -4.34
CA SER A 41 18.15 9.18 -4.01
C SER A 41 19.60 8.94 -3.58
N THR A 42 20.56 9.44 -4.36
CA THR A 42 21.96 9.42 -3.95
C THR A 42 22.19 10.60 -3.01
N ALA A 43 22.19 10.36 -1.70
CA ALA A 43 22.58 11.38 -0.74
C ALA A 43 24.08 11.70 -0.93
N GLU A 44 24.47 12.97 -0.78
CA GLU A 44 25.83 13.50 -1.01
C GLU A 44 26.96 12.77 -0.23
N SER A 45 26.61 11.86 0.70
CA SER A 45 27.53 11.00 1.48
C SER A 45 27.66 9.54 0.99
N GLY A 46 27.22 9.19 -0.22
CA GLY A 46 27.44 7.84 -0.77
C GLY A 46 26.60 6.73 -0.14
N LYS A 47 25.60 7.07 0.67
CA LYS A 47 24.50 6.16 1.04
C LYS A 47 23.42 6.27 -0.04
N THR A 48 23.19 5.17 -0.75
CA THR A 48 22.03 5.02 -1.62
C THR A 48 20.86 4.57 -0.76
N GLU A 49 19.97 5.50 -0.45
CA GLU A 49 18.66 5.17 0.14
C GLU A 49 17.71 4.91 -1.04
N GLU A 50 17.39 3.64 -1.24
CA GLU A 50 16.34 3.24 -2.18
C GLU A 50 15.00 3.42 -1.47
N HIS A 51 14.13 4.21 -2.08
CA HIS A 51 12.74 4.36 -1.66
C HIS A 51 11.86 3.71 -2.73
N SER A 52 11.13 2.67 -2.35
CA SER A 52 10.08 2.09 -3.19
C SER A 52 8.75 2.66 -2.75
N THR A 53 8.04 3.21 -3.70
CA THR A 53 6.69 3.70 -3.54
C THR A 53 5.75 2.72 -4.22
N ILE A 54 4.91 2.05 -3.44
CA ILE A 54 3.89 1.12 -3.91
C ILE A 54 2.56 1.87 -3.93
N ARG A 55 1.94 1.94 -5.09
CA ARG A 55 0.60 2.49 -5.24
C ARG A 55 -0.40 1.34 -5.24
N LEU A 56 -1.23 1.27 -4.22
CA LEU A 56 -2.28 0.27 -4.04
C LEU A 56 -3.62 0.87 -4.46
N HIS A 57 -4.38 0.16 -5.28
CA HIS A 57 -5.76 0.52 -5.62
C HIS A 57 -6.71 -0.49 -4.97
N TYR A 58 -7.78 -0.01 -4.37
CA TYR A 58 -8.79 -0.88 -3.74
C TYR A 58 -10.19 -0.32 -3.96
N ILE A 59 -11.16 -1.22 -4.00
CA ILE A 59 -12.57 -0.90 -4.26
C ILE A 59 -13.36 -1.15 -3.00
N LEU A 60 -13.96 -0.08 -2.48
CA LEU A 60 -14.91 -0.13 -1.37
C LEU A 60 -16.34 -0.10 -1.92
N LYS A 61 -17.26 -0.77 -1.23
CA LYS A 61 -18.69 -0.59 -1.51
C LYS A 61 -19.13 0.74 -0.91
N GLN A 62 -20.17 1.36 -1.47
CA GLN A 62 -20.67 2.67 -1.03
C GLN A 62 -21.13 2.72 0.44
N GLU A 63 -21.26 1.57 1.10
CA GLU A 63 -21.61 1.44 2.53
C GLU A 63 -20.39 1.22 3.43
N ASP A 64 -19.21 0.97 2.86
CA ASP A 64 -17.96 0.76 3.61
C ASP A 64 -17.29 2.11 3.92
N ASP A 65 -16.87 2.26 5.18
CA ASP A 65 -16.16 3.44 5.67
C ASP A 65 -14.73 3.46 5.10
N GLU A 66 -14.44 4.44 4.24
CA GLU A 66 -13.09 4.68 3.68
C GLU A 66 -12.03 4.76 4.79
N THR A 67 -12.36 5.51 5.85
CA THR A 67 -11.47 5.70 7.01
C THR A 67 -11.14 4.38 7.70
N GLU A 68 -12.12 3.48 7.86
CA GLU A 68 -11.87 2.18 8.49
C GLU A 68 -10.97 1.32 7.61
N ALA A 69 -11.24 1.28 6.31
CA ALA A 69 -10.43 0.54 5.36
C ALA A 69 -8.99 1.04 5.31
N GLU A 70 -8.79 2.36 5.23
CA GLU A 70 -7.46 2.97 5.27
C GLU A 70 -6.72 2.67 6.58
N SER A 71 -7.43 2.73 7.72
CA SER A 71 -6.86 2.43 9.03
C SER A 71 -6.39 0.97 9.12
N LYS A 72 -7.18 0.02 8.60
CA LYS A 72 -6.81 -1.40 8.50
C LYS A 72 -5.63 -1.61 7.54
N ILE A 73 -5.65 -1.00 6.36
CA ILE A 73 -4.55 -1.06 5.40
C ILE A 73 -3.27 -0.56 6.05
N LYS A 74 -3.32 0.57 6.76
CA LYS A 74 -2.17 1.13 7.46
C LYS A 74 -1.67 0.20 8.57
N ALA A 75 -2.55 -0.43 9.32
CA ALA A 75 -2.17 -1.41 10.35
C ALA A 75 -1.48 -2.65 9.74
N ILE A 76 -1.98 -3.18 8.61
CA ILE A 76 -1.34 -4.29 7.88
C ILE A 76 0.03 -3.87 7.36
N VAL A 77 0.13 -2.66 6.81
CA VAL A 77 1.41 -2.09 6.35
C VAL A 77 2.42 -2.02 7.50
N GLU A 78 2.02 -1.52 8.67
CA GLU A 78 2.90 -1.44 9.84
C GLU A 78 3.31 -2.82 10.35
N ASP A 79 2.38 -3.78 10.41
CA ASP A 79 2.67 -5.18 10.78
C ASP A 79 3.69 -5.84 9.83
N MET A 80 3.66 -5.50 8.54
CA MET A 80 4.62 -6.00 7.55
C MET A 80 5.98 -5.30 7.61
N LYS A 81 6.12 -4.17 8.33
CA LYS A 81 7.41 -3.45 8.47
C LYS A 81 8.27 -3.97 9.63
N GLU A 82 7.66 -4.54 10.67
CA GLU A 82 8.35 -5.17 11.83
C GLU A 82 8.99 -6.51 11.48
#